data_AF-A0A969GE80-F1
#
_entry.id   AF-A0A969GE80-F1
#
_cell.length_a   1.000
_cell.length_b   1.000
_cell.length_c   1.000
_cell.angle_alpha   90.00
_cell.angle_beta   90.00
_cell.angle_gamma   90.00
#
_symmetry.space_group_name_H-M   'P 1'
#
loop_
_entity.id
_entity.type
_entity.pdbx_description
1 polymer ?
#
loop_
_entity_poly.entity_id
_entity_poly.type
_entity_poly.pdbx_seq_one_letter_code
_entity_poly.pdbx_strand_id
1 'polypeptide(L)'
;MYYSLPVVISSKKYMVIFDNVASGFLDLGKTEANILQFEAVGGRTSYLVVAADSWQNLATNYTELTGRQPLVPKWTLGNIASRMGYHSQAEVENVVNQYEKQDIPLDGVVLDLYWFGSTLKGTLGNLDWNRDSFSEPEKMLANFNSKGVKTVLITEPFIIKDTKTYQDVIDKKLVGTTENGEPYHFDFYFGNTLLLD
;
A
#
# COMPACT_ATOMS: atom_id res chain seq x y z
N MET A 1 7.04 -11.12 -6.53
CA MET A 1 6.40 -9.85 -6.91
C MET A 1 5.50 -9.37 -5.76
N TYR A 2 5.00 -8.14 -5.79
CA TYR A 2 4.36 -7.51 -4.61
C TYR A 2 2.93 -7.94 -4.34
N TYR A 3 2.11 -8.09 -5.38
CA TYR A 3 0.69 -8.44 -5.26
C TYR A 3 0.43 -9.73 -6.06
N SER A 4 0.03 -10.79 -5.38
CA SER A 4 -0.47 -12.04 -5.97
C SER A 4 -1.96 -12.19 -5.72
N LEU A 5 -2.66 -12.89 -6.62
CA LEU A 5 -4.06 -13.27 -6.44
C LEU A 5 -4.17 -14.79 -6.51
N PRO A 6 -4.79 -15.46 -5.52
CA PRO A 6 -5.02 -16.90 -5.55
C PRO A 6 -6.23 -17.24 -6.45
N VAL A 7 -6.19 -16.79 -7.71
CA VAL A 7 -7.29 -16.87 -8.68
C VAL A 7 -6.78 -17.42 -10.01
N VAL A 8 -7.52 -18.36 -10.59
CA VAL A 8 -7.29 -18.87 -11.95
C VAL A 8 -8.48 -18.54 -12.82
N ILE A 9 -8.23 -17.94 -13.98
CA ILE A 9 -9.26 -17.62 -14.98
C ILE A 9 -9.06 -18.53 -16.19
N SER A 10 -10.09 -19.28 -16.54
CA SER A 10 -10.07 -20.25 -17.65
C SER A 10 -10.63 -19.67 -18.95
N SER A 11 -10.10 -20.11 -20.09
CA SER A 11 -10.66 -19.82 -21.43
C SER A 11 -12.11 -20.33 -21.59
N LYS A 12 -12.54 -21.25 -20.74
CA LYS A 12 -13.94 -21.71 -20.61
C LYS A 12 -14.83 -20.72 -19.82
N LYS A 13 -14.34 -19.51 -19.52
CA LYS A 13 -15.06 -18.42 -18.87
C LYS A 13 -15.57 -18.74 -17.47
N TYR A 14 -14.70 -19.33 -16.66
CA TYR A 14 -14.89 -19.43 -15.22
C TYR A 14 -13.63 -18.99 -14.48
N MET A 15 -13.82 -18.55 -13.23
CA MET A 15 -12.77 -18.27 -12.26
C MET A 15 -12.85 -19.29 -11.12
N VAL A 16 -11.70 -19.78 -10.67
CA VAL A 16 -11.57 -20.50 -9.39
C VAL A 16 -10.74 -19.62 -8.47
N ILE A 17 -11.34 -19.20 -7.36
CA ILE A 17 -10.69 -18.45 -6.30
C ILE A 17 -10.41 -19.40 -5.16
N PHE A 18 -9.15 -19.53 -4.76
CA PHE A 18 -8.79 -20.18 -3.51
C PHE A 18 -8.90 -19.13 -2.40
N ASP A 19 -9.97 -19.22 -1.61
CA ASP A 19 -10.32 -18.26 -0.55
C ASP A 19 -9.49 -18.56 0.70
N ASN A 20 -8.18 -18.32 0.59
CA ASN A 20 -7.16 -18.60 1.59
C ASN A 20 -6.07 -17.51 1.58
N VAL A 21 -5.72 -17.01 2.77
CA VAL A 21 -4.76 -15.93 2.97
C VAL A 21 -3.36 -16.39 3.41
N ALA A 22 -3.19 -17.69 3.67
CA ALA A 22 -1.93 -18.25 4.14
C ALA A 22 -0.90 -18.37 3.00
N SER A 23 0.37 -18.54 3.39
CA SER A 23 1.42 -18.89 2.45
C SER A 23 1.10 -20.19 1.73
N GLY A 24 1.35 -20.24 0.42
CA GLY A 24 0.90 -21.33 -0.43
C GLY A 24 1.53 -21.35 -1.81
N PHE A 25 1.09 -22.33 -2.60
CA PHE A 25 1.55 -22.57 -3.97
C PHE A 25 0.38 -22.78 -4.92
N LEU A 26 0.59 -22.38 -6.17
CA LEU A 26 -0.31 -22.65 -7.28
C LEU A 26 0.49 -23.37 -8.37
N ASP A 27 0.09 -24.60 -8.68
CA ASP A 27 0.61 -25.37 -9.80
C ASP A 27 -0.47 -25.47 -10.89
N LEU A 28 -0.15 -24.97 -12.09
CA LEU A 28 -1.01 -24.95 -13.26
C LEU A 28 -0.58 -26.02 -14.27
N GLY A 29 -0.77 -27.29 -13.92
CA GLY A 29 -0.45 -28.42 -14.78
C GLY A 29 1.04 -28.57 -15.11
N LYS A 30 1.92 -28.00 -14.26
CA LYS A 30 3.38 -28.06 -14.42
C LYS A 30 3.90 -29.40 -13.95
N THR A 31 3.54 -29.82 -12.74
CA THR A 31 4.01 -31.09 -12.16
C THR A 31 3.30 -32.28 -12.81
N GLU A 32 1.98 -32.21 -12.90
CA GLU A 32 1.15 -33.22 -13.56
C GLU A 32 0.27 -32.56 -14.62
N ALA A 33 0.42 -33.01 -15.87
CA ALA A 33 -0.40 -32.50 -16.95
C ALA A 33 -1.89 -32.69 -16.63
N ASN A 34 -2.69 -31.66 -16.89
CA ASN A 34 -4.14 -31.62 -16.64
C ASN A 34 -4.57 -31.56 -15.16
N ILE A 35 -3.67 -31.32 -14.21
CA ILE A 35 -4.00 -31.07 -12.81
C ILE A 35 -3.83 -29.59 -12.45
N LEU A 36 -4.87 -28.98 -11.88
CA LEU A 36 -4.81 -27.68 -11.21
C LEU A 36 -4.69 -27.92 -9.71
N GLN A 37 -3.63 -27.44 -9.09
CA GLN A 37 -3.37 -27.66 -7.67
C GLN A 37 -3.11 -26.34 -6.94
N PHE A 38 -3.83 -26.16 -5.84
CA PHE A 38 -3.56 -25.13 -4.85
C PHE A 38 -3.11 -25.81 -3.55
N GLU A 39 -2.11 -25.24 -2.91
CA GLU A 39 -1.61 -25.65 -1.61
C GLU A 39 -1.54 -24.44 -0.69
N ALA A 40 -1.80 -24.65 0.60
CA ALA A 40 -1.55 -23.66 1.64
C ALA A 40 -1.07 -24.37 2.91
N VAL A 41 -0.20 -23.69 3.67
CA VAL A 41 0.32 -24.21 4.95
C VAL A 41 -0.70 -24.15 6.09
N GLY A 42 -1.87 -23.56 5.84
CA GLY A 42 -2.95 -23.39 6.81
C GLY A 42 -4.08 -22.54 6.23
N GLY A 43 -4.85 -21.90 7.11
CA GLY A 43 -5.94 -21.01 6.71
C GLY A 43 -7.21 -21.74 6.28
N ARG A 44 -8.08 -21.01 5.57
CA ARG A 44 -9.42 -21.47 5.18
C ARG A 44 -9.34 -22.44 4.00
N THR A 45 -10.00 -23.59 4.13
CA THR A 45 -10.07 -24.63 3.08
C THR A 45 -11.31 -24.45 2.21
N SER A 46 -11.36 -23.36 1.45
CA SER A 46 -12.54 -23.02 0.64
C SER A 46 -12.16 -22.53 -0.75
N TYR A 47 -13.02 -22.87 -1.73
CA TYR A 47 -12.94 -22.35 -3.08
C TYR A 47 -14.26 -21.69 -3.46
N LEU A 48 -14.17 -20.62 -4.23
CA LEU A 48 -15.30 -19.98 -4.90
C LEU A 48 -15.14 -20.20 -6.39
N VAL A 49 -16.23 -20.56 -7.06
CA VAL A 49 -16.26 -20.70 -8.52
C VAL A 49 -17.26 -19.72 -9.08
N VAL A 50 -16.80 -18.88 -10.01
CA VAL A 50 -17.63 -17.90 -10.72
C VAL A 50 -17.61 -18.26 -12.19
N ALA A 51 -18.76 -18.32 -12.85
CA ALA A 51 -18.86 -18.64 -14.27
C ALA A 51 -19.80 -17.69 -14.99
N ALA A 52 -19.59 -17.54 -16.30
CA ALA A 52 -20.51 -16.81 -17.18
C ALA A 52 -20.29 -17.18 -18.65
N ASP A 53 -21.27 -16.86 -19.50
CA ASP A 53 -21.18 -17.11 -20.95
C ASP A 53 -20.34 -16.07 -21.71
N SER A 54 -20.01 -14.95 -21.07
CA SER A 54 -19.19 -13.86 -21.62
C SER A 54 -18.16 -13.36 -20.59
N TRP A 55 -17.08 -12.75 -21.07
CA TRP A 55 -16.03 -12.18 -20.22
C TRP A 55 -16.54 -11.01 -19.37
N GLN A 56 -17.43 -10.19 -19.94
CA GLN A 56 -18.05 -9.06 -19.27
C GLN A 56 -18.94 -9.52 -18.11
N ASN A 57 -19.74 -10.55 -18.33
CA ASN A 57 -20.58 -11.12 -17.28
C ASN A 57 -19.72 -11.85 -16.23
N LEU A 58 -18.62 -12.49 -16.63
CA LEU A 58 -17.70 -13.12 -15.67
C LEU A 58 -17.11 -12.08 -14.70
N ALA A 59 -16.64 -10.94 -15.22
CA ALA A 59 -16.15 -9.83 -14.40
C ALA A 59 -17.26 -9.21 -13.53
N THR A 60 -18.48 -9.09 -14.07
CA THR A 60 -19.64 -8.59 -13.32
C THR A 60 -20.00 -9.49 -12.15
N ASN A 61 -20.11 -10.80 -12.40
CA ASN A 61 -20.42 -11.81 -11.38
C ASN A 61 -19.31 -11.90 -10.33
N TYR A 62 -18.04 -11.83 -10.76
CA TYR A 62 -16.90 -11.85 -9.85
C TYR A 62 -16.93 -10.65 -8.90
N THR A 63 -17.07 -9.43 -9.43
CA THR A 63 -17.10 -8.20 -8.61
C THR A 63 -18.38 -8.03 -7.81
N GLU A 64 -19.49 -8.68 -8.19
CA GLU A 64 -20.66 -8.79 -7.34
C GLU A 64 -20.37 -9.59 -6.06
N LEU A 65 -19.57 -10.65 -6.17
CA LEU A 65 -19.17 -11.49 -5.05
C LEU A 65 -18.04 -10.87 -4.20
N THR A 66 -17.02 -10.30 -4.85
CA THR A 66 -15.79 -9.84 -4.16
C THR A 66 -15.74 -8.34 -3.89
N GLY A 67 -16.74 -7.59 -4.35
CA GLY A 67 -16.83 -6.14 -4.20
C GLY A 67 -16.52 -5.39 -5.49
N ARG A 68 -17.26 -4.29 -5.70
CA ARG A 68 -17.06 -3.35 -6.80
C ARG A 68 -16.26 -2.15 -6.33
N GLN A 69 -15.25 -1.76 -7.09
CA GLN A 69 -14.47 -0.57 -6.77
C GLN A 69 -15.38 0.67 -6.85
N PRO A 70 -15.42 1.53 -5.81
CA PRO A 70 -16.17 2.78 -5.88
C PRO A 70 -15.56 3.73 -6.91
N LEU A 71 -16.36 4.67 -7.41
CA LEU A 71 -15.85 5.71 -8.30
C LEU A 71 -14.78 6.53 -7.57
N VAL A 72 -13.60 6.64 -8.18
CA VAL A 72 -12.48 7.39 -7.61
C VAL A 72 -12.67 8.90 -7.77
N PRO A 73 -12.11 9.72 -6.87
CA PRO A 73 -12.09 11.17 -7.05
C PRO A 73 -11.42 11.55 -8.37
N LYS A 74 -12.01 12.48 -9.13
CA LYS A 74 -11.55 12.82 -10.49
C LYS A 74 -10.05 13.18 -10.59
N TRP A 75 -9.50 13.85 -9.57
CA TRP A 75 -8.09 14.27 -9.54
C TRP A 75 -7.10 13.10 -9.62
N THR A 76 -7.50 11.89 -9.20
CA THR A 76 -6.61 10.70 -9.27
C THR A 76 -6.38 10.22 -10.70
N LEU A 77 -7.15 10.72 -11.67
CA LEU A 77 -6.96 10.47 -13.11
C LEU A 77 -6.09 11.56 -13.78
N GLY A 78 -5.67 12.56 -13.01
CA GLY A 78 -4.85 13.68 -13.46
C GLY A 78 -3.35 13.41 -13.35
N ASN A 79 -2.55 14.46 -13.47
CA ASN A 79 -1.09 14.33 -13.40
C ASN A 79 -0.60 14.39 -11.95
N ILE A 80 0.30 13.47 -11.57
CA ILE A 80 0.79 13.32 -10.20
C ILE A 80 2.32 13.37 -10.18
N ALA A 81 2.88 14.36 -9.49
CA ALA A 81 4.32 14.48 -9.29
C ALA A 81 4.78 13.56 -8.15
N SER A 82 5.71 12.66 -8.42
CA SER A 82 6.24 11.71 -7.42
C SER A 82 7.70 11.38 -7.68
N ARG A 83 8.42 11.07 -6.60
CA ARG A 83 9.78 10.51 -6.57
C ARG A 83 10.03 9.94 -5.17
N MET A 84 11.11 9.16 -5.04
CA MET A 84 11.66 8.72 -3.75
C MET A 84 12.96 9.50 -3.47
N GLY A 85 12.93 10.65 -2.78
CA GLY A 85 11.79 11.41 -2.31
C GLY A 85 12.05 12.91 -2.45
N TYR A 86 11.11 13.74 -2.00
CA TYR A 86 11.38 15.16 -1.77
C TYR A 86 11.91 15.31 -0.35
N HIS A 87 13.10 15.88 -0.19
CA HIS A 87 13.83 15.92 1.09
C HIS A 87 13.46 17.11 1.97
N SER A 88 12.67 18.06 1.47
CA SER A 88 12.23 19.23 2.24
C SER A 88 10.95 19.87 1.67
N GLN A 89 10.29 20.68 2.50
CA GLN A 89 9.18 21.54 2.07
C GLN A 89 9.58 22.44 0.90
N ALA A 90 10.75 23.08 0.97
CA ALA A 90 11.21 23.98 -0.09
C ALA A 90 11.40 23.26 -1.43
N GLU A 91 11.88 22.01 -1.41
CA GLU A 91 12.05 21.21 -2.63
C GLU A 91 10.71 20.92 -3.30
N VAL A 92 9.72 20.42 -2.54
CA VAL A 92 8.41 20.09 -3.11
C VAL A 92 7.63 21.33 -3.56
N GLU A 93 7.73 22.44 -2.81
CA GLU A 93 7.16 23.73 -3.22
C GLU A 93 7.76 24.22 -4.54
N ASN A 94 9.09 24.13 -4.70
CA ASN A 94 9.73 24.46 -5.96
C ASN A 94 9.23 23.57 -7.11
N VAL A 95 9.07 22.26 -6.89
CA VAL A 95 8.56 21.34 -7.92
C VAL A 95 7.15 21.74 -8.35
N VAL A 96 6.23 21.98 -7.42
CA VAL A 96 4.86 22.44 -7.73
C VAL A 96 4.90 23.76 -8.51
N ASN A 97 5.76 24.70 -8.12
CA ASN A 97 5.92 25.97 -8.83
C ASN A 97 6.51 25.78 -10.25
N GLN A 98 7.36 24.79 -10.49
CA GLN A 98 7.87 24.51 -11.83
C GLN A 98 6.80 23.96 -12.76
N TYR A 99 5.89 23.10 -12.27
CA TYR A 99 4.74 22.64 -13.07
C TYR A 99 3.89 23.82 -13.55
N GLU A 100 3.56 24.73 -12.64
CA GLU A 100 2.83 25.97 -12.97
C GLU A 100 3.59 26.84 -13.96
N LYS A 101 4.89 27.08 -13.74
CA LYS A 101 5.74 27.89 -14.63
C LYS A 101 5.87 27.30 -16.03
N GLN A 102 5.88 25.97 -16.14
CA GLN A 102 6.06 25.26 -17.40
C GLN A 102 4.74 24.97 -18.12
N ASP A 103 3.61 25.44 -17.58
CA ASP A 103 2.27 25.18 -18.12
C ASP A 103 1.95 23.68 -18.25
N ILE A 104 2.39 22.90 -17.25
CA ILE A 104 2.14 21.46 -17.17
C ILE A 104 1.06 21.23 -16.09
N PRO A 105 -0.08 20.59 -16.42
CA PRO A 105 -1.12 20.27 -15.44
C PRO A 105 -0.57 19.47 -14.26
N LEU A 106 -1.08 19.74 -13.05
CA LEU A 106 -0.72 19.01 -11.84
C LEU A 106 -1.93 18.91 -10.91
N ASP A 107 -2.34 17.69 -10.62
CA ASP A 107 -3.49 17.39 -9.76
C ASP A 107 -3.05 16.88 -8.37
N GLY A 108 -1.84 16.32 -8.27
CA GLY A 108 -1.35 15.78 -7.01
C GLY A 108 0.17 15.73 -6.89
N VAL A 109 0.65 15.66 -5.65
CA VAL A 109 2.03 15.41 -5.30
C VAL A 109 2.13 14.34 -4.22
N VAL A 110 3.09 13.43 -4.35
CA VAL A 110 3.34 12.35 -3.39
C VAL A 110 4.61 12.67 -2.60
N LEU A 111 4.50 12.70 -1.27
CA LEU A 111 5.63 12.79 -0.36
C LEU A 111 6.01 11.39 0.12
N ASP A 112 7.19 10.94 -0.30
CA ASP A 112 7.83 9.72 0.20
C ASP A 112 8.38 9.92 1.63
N LEU A 113 9.01 8.90 2.19
CA LEU A 113 9.36 8.71 3.61
C LEU A 113 10.12 9.87 4.29
N TYR A 114 10.66 10.81 3.53
CA TYR A 114 11.36 11.96 4.07
C TYR A 114 10.43 12.96 4.80
N TRP A 115 9.11 12.87 4.60
CA TRP A 115 8.15 13.72 5.31
C TRP A 115 8.13 13.47 6.82
N PHE A 116 8.46 12.25 7.27
CA PHE A 116 8.53 11.88 8.69
C PHE A 116 9.97 11.61 9.21
N GLY A 117 11.01 11.83 8.40
CA GLY A 117 12.40 11.66 8.83
C GLY A 117 13.44 12.13 7.81
N SER A 118 14.65 12.48 8.25
CA SER A 118 15.72 12.97 7.36
C SER A 118 16.58 11.86 6.75
N THR A 119 16.44 10.63 7.24
CA THR A 119 17.23 9.47 6.83
C THR A 119 16.34 8.37 6.25
N LEU A 120 16.93 7.55 5.38
CA LEU A 120 16.23 6.39 4.81
C LEU A 120 15.87 5.34 5.87
N LYS A 121 16.69 5.20 6.92
CA LYS A 121 16.55 4.20 7.98
C LYS A 121 16.31 4.88 9.33
N GLY A 122 15.68 4.16 10.25
CA GLY A 122 15.52 4.60 11.65
C GLY A 122 14.34 5.52 11.94
N THR A 123 13.57 5.92 10.93
CA THR A 123 12.51 6.94 11.08
C THR A 123 11.11 6.44 10.71
N LEU A 124 11.04 5.27 10.06
CA LEU A 124 9.80 4.64 9.62
C LEU A 124 8.96 4.26 10.86
N GLY A 125 7.76 4.82 10.94
CA GLY A 125 6.89 4.73 12.11
C GLY A 125 6.75 6.04 12.89
N ASN A 126 7.57 7.07 12.63
CA ASN A 126 7.39 8.38 13.25
C ASN A 126 5.98 8.95 13.01
N LEU A 127 5.44 8.76 11.80
CA LEU A 127 4.07 9.12 11.40
C LEU A 127 3.65 10.55 11.77
N ASP A 128 4.62 11.46 11.81
CA ASP A 128 4.47 12.87 12.11
C ASP A 128 5.56 13.65 11.39
N TRP A 129 5.30 14.92 11.07
CA TRP A 129 6.17 15.75 10.26
C TRP A 129 7.56 15.88 10.87
N ASN A 130 8.57 15.67 10.03
CA ASN A 130 9.94 16.08 10.31
C ASN A 130 10.05 17.60 10.17
N ARG A 131 9.77 18.32 11.26
CA ARG A 131 9.70 19.80 11.29
C ARG A 131 11.00 20.50 10.93
N ASP A 132 12.14 19.82 11.02
CA ASP A 132 13.43 20.36 10.60
C ASP A 132 13.52 20.52 9.08
N SER A 133 12.85 19.65 8.32
CA SER A 133 12.83 19.66 6.84
C SER A 133 11.51 20.16 6.26
N PHE A 134 10.43 20.06 7.03
CA PHE A 134 9.08 20.53 6.70
C PHE A 134 8.60 21.41 7.85
N SER A 135 9.00 22.69 7.85
CA SER A 135 8.78 23.61 8.98
C SER A 135 7.33 24.08 9.09
N GLU A 136 6.67 24.36 7.97
CA GLU A 136 5.29 24.84 7.88
C GLU A 136 4.40 23.95 6.97
N PRO A 137 4.32 22.62 7.19
CA PRO A 137 3.62 21.69 6.32
C PRO A 137 2.14 22.02 6.17
N GLU A 138 1.47 22.50 7.21
CA GLU A 138 0.06 22.91 7.12
C GLU A 138 -0.13 24.04 6.10
N LYS A 139 0.79 25.00 6.08
CA LYS A 139 0.77 26.12 5.13
C LYS A 139 1.13 25.67 3.72
N MET A 140 2.12 24.76 3.59
CA MET A 140 2.45 24.11 2.32
C MET A 140 1.23 23.39 1.74
N LEU A 141 0.53 22.57 2.54
CA LEU A 141 -0.68 21.86 2.14
C LEU A 141 -1.82 22.82 1.75
N ALA A 142 -2.00 23.91 2.51
CA ALA A 142 -2.99 24.94 2.18
C ALA A 142 -2.68 25.62 0.84
N ASN A 143 -1.40 25.94 0.59
CA ASN A 143 -0.93 26.54 -0.66
C ASN A 143 -1.08 25.59 -1.85
N PHE A 144 -0.82 24.29 -1.68
CA PHE A 144 -1.05 23.31 -2.74
C PHE A 144 -2.54 23.17 -3.05
N ASN A 145 -3.38 23.09 -2.02
CA ASN A 145 -4.83 23.01 -2.20
C ASN A 145 -5.42 24.25 -2.88
N SER A 146 -4.91 25.46 -2.61
CA SER A 146 -5.38 26.68 -3.29
C SER A 146 -5.04 26.71 -4.78
N LYS A 147 -4.00 25.97 -5.19
CA LYS A 147 -3.63 25.71 -6.59
C LYS A 147 -4.35 24.50 -7.20
N GLY A 148 -5.24 23.83 -6.45
CA GLY A 148 -5.91 22.61 -6.90
C GLY A 148 -5.06 21.33 -6.79
N VAL A 149 -3.86 21.40 -6.22
CA VAL A 149 -2.92 20.27 -6.09
C VAL A 149 -3.16 19.53 -4.78
N LYS A 150 -3.43 18.23 -4.86
CA LYS A 150 -3.59 17.34 -3.69
C LYS A 150 -2.25 16.82 -3.18
N THR A 151 -2.18 16.48 -1.90
CA THR A 151 -0.99 15.88 -1.30
C THR A 151 -1.31 14.48 -0.79
N VAL A 152 -0.46 13.53 -1.15
CA VAL A 152 -0.49 12.15 -0.67
C VAL A 152 0.77 11.92 0.16
N LEU A 153 0.63 11.37 1.35
CA LEU A 153 1.73 10.99 2.23
C LEU A 153 1.90 9.47 2.19
N ILE A 154 3.14 9.00 2.10
CA ILE A 154 3.41 7.58 2.32
C ILE A 154 3.22 7.22 3.80
N THR A 155 2.75 6.00 4.04
CA THR A 155 2.74 5.36 5.35
C THR A 155 3.02 3.87 5.19
N GLU A 156 3.60 3.26 6.20
CA GLU A 156 3.98 1.85 6.21
C GLU A 156 3.47 1.15 7.48
N PRO A 157 3.27 -0.18 7.45
CA PRO A 157 2.75 -0.90 8.61
C PRO A 157 3.80 -1.15 9.71
N PHE A 158 5.04 -0.66 9.52
CA PHE A 158 6.16 -0.98 10.39
C PHE A 158 6.47 0.16 11.35
N ILE A 159 6.91 -0.16 12.56
CA ILE A 159 7.37 0.82 13.55
C ILE A 159 8.80 0.46 13.95
N ILE A 160 9.76 1.30 13.57
CA ILE A 160 11.17 1.08 13.90
C ILE A 160 11.41 1.42 15.37
N LYS A 161 12.31 0.66 16.00
CA LYS A 161 12.78 0.90 17.36
C LYS A 161 13.23 2.35 17.55
N ASP A 162 12.85 2.91 18.70
CA ASP A 162 13.18 4.27 19.14
C ASP A 162 12.55 5.41 18.30
N THR A 163 11.62 5.09 17.39
CA THR A 163 10.78 6.13 16.74
C THR A 163 9.77 6.73 17.71
N LYS A 164 9.23 7.90 17.37
CA LYS A 164 8.34 8.68 18.24
C LYS A 164 7.12 7.89 18.76
N THR A 165 6.62 6.94 17.97
CA THR A 165 5.41 6.15 18.25
C THR A 165 5.71 4.80 18.88
N TYR A 166 6.97 4.38 18.94
CA TYR A 166 7.37 3.01 19.28
C TYR A 166 6.83 2.52 20.62
N GLN A 167 6.99 3.31 21.69
CA GLN A 167 6.48 2.91 23.01
C GLN A 167 4.95 2.96 23.07
N ASP A 168 4.33 3.95 22.42
CA ASP A 168 2.88 4.14 22.44
C ASP A 168 2.13 2.97 21.79
N VAL A 169 2.64 2.43 20.68
CA VAL A 169 2.02 1.27 20.01
C VAL A 169 2.16 -0.02 20.83
N ILE A 170 3.24 -0.16 21.61
CA ILE A 170 3.41 -1.29 22.55
C ILE A 170 2.45 -1.15 23.72
N ASP A 171 2.41 0.02 24.37
CA ASP A 171 1.57 0.27 25.55
C ASP A 171 0.09 0.08 25.24
N LYS A 172 -0.32 0.44 24.01
CA LYS A 172 -1.68 0.26 23.51
C LYS A 172 -1.96 -1.11 22.90
N LYS A 173 -0.97 -2.01 22.85
CA LYS A 173 -1.06 -3.36 22.27
C LYS A 173 -1.56 -3.35 20.81
N LEU A 174 -0.98 -2.47 19.99
CA LEU A 174 -1.32 -2.27 18.58
C LEU A 174 -0.34 -2.97 17.62
N VAL A 175 0.40 -3.96 18.12
CA VAL A 175 1.47 -4.62 17.36
C VAL A 175 1.31 -6.13 17.43
N GLY A 176 1.74 -6.79 16.36
CA GLY A 176 1.76 -8.25 16.28
C GLY A 176 2.61 -8.83 17.41
N THR A 177 2.16 -9.95 17.98
CA THR A 177 2.80 -10.59 19.13
C THR A 177 3.29 -11.99 18.80
N THR A 178 4.26 -12.47 19.59
CA THR A 178 4.68 -13.87 19.62
C THR A 178 3.59 -14.75 20.26
N GLU A 179 3.75 -16.07 20.21
CA GLU A 179 2.83 -17.01 20.89
C GLU A 179 2.71 -16.78 22.40
N ASN A 180 3.73 -16.17 23.02
CA ASN A 180 3.73 -15.83 24.45
C ASN A 180 3.08 -14.46 24.75
N GLY A 181 2.59 -13.74 23.73
CA GLY A 181 1.96 -12.43 23.88
C GLY A 181 2.93 -11.25 23.94
N GLU A 182 4.23 -11.47 23.78
CA GLU A 182 5.24 -10.40 23.72
C GLU A 182 5.27 -9.76 22.33
N PRO A 183 5.51 -8.44 22.20
CA PRO A 183 5.68 -7.77 20.90
C PRO A 183 6.68 -8.49 20.00
N TYR A 184 6.33 -8.71 18.73
CA TYR A 184 7.18 -9.40 17.78
C TYR A 184 8.18 -8.44 17.12
N HIS A 185 9.46 -8.66 17.41
CA HIS A 185 10.56 -7.89 16.83
C HIS A 185 11.28 -8.67 15.73
N PHE A 186 11.64 -8.00 14.65
CA PHE A 186 12.46 -8.57 13.58
C PHE A 186 13.37 -7.52 12.94
N ASP A 187 14.46 -7.96 12.33
CA ASP A 187 15.35 -7.09 11.59
C ASP A 187 14.85 -6.89 10.16
N PHE A 188 14.64 -5.64 9.79
CA PHE A 188 14.22 -5.21 8.46
C PHE A 188 15.25 -4.26 7.86
N TYR A 189 15.15 -4.01 6.55
CA TYR A 189 16.09 -3.13 5.85
C TYR A 189 16.22 -1.74 6.52
N PHE A 190 15.12 -1.21 7.07
CA PHE A 190 15.06 0.11 7.70
C PHE A 190 15.41 0.13 9.20
N GLY A 191 15.54 -1.03 9.84
CA GLY A 191 15.92 -1.13 11.26
C GLY A 191 15.30 -2.33 11.98
N ASN A 192 15.50 -2.39 13.30
CA ASN A 192 14.79 -3.34 14.17
C ASN A 192 13.32 -2.89 14.31
N THR A 193 12.38 -3.80 14.07
CA THR A 193 11.04 -3.44 13.62
C THR A 193 9.96 -4.16 14.41
N LEU A 194 8.86 -3.44 14.69
CA LEU A 194 7.54 -3.97 15.03
C LEU A 194 6.60 -3.88 13.82
N LEU A 195 5.60 -4.76 13.75
CA LEU A 195 4.51 -4.71 12.77
C LEU A 195 3.21 -4.34 13.48
N LEU A 196 2.47 -3.36 12.96
CA LEU A 196 1.13 -3.03 13.46
C LEU A 196 0.15 -4.18 13.20
N ASP A 197 -0.71 -4.48 14.17
CA ASP A 197 -1.78 -5.50 14.11
C ASP A 197 -3.16 -4.85 13.92
#